data_AF-A0A109QYA6-F1
#
_entry.id   AF-A0A109QYA6-F1
#
_cell.length_a   1.000
_cell.length_b   1.000
_cell.length_c   1.000
_cell.angle_alpha   90.00
_cell.angle_beta   90.00
_cell.angle_gamma   90.00
#
_symmetry.space_group_name_H-M   'P 1'
#
loop_
_entity.id
_entity.type
_entity.pdbx_description
1 polymer ?
#
loop_
_entity_poly.entity_id
_entity_poly.type
_entity_poly.pdbx_seq_one_letter_code
_entity_poly.pdbx_strand_id
1 'polypeptide(L)'
;MSASLAPAPHGAAGSGVGAVLRWCAWYTRGLPEQVAAERRDEIASDLHEHAVWAAEQGISASALARGIRLRALGGVTADLLWRHSQLRQHESAEAIALRRNSRGGLPVLAYTLSLLVLVASGIVVIRVLSSVGPGDAAFHAQGAASAVLALAASACALAMMARRQTRWVGALWMIVAVYCLVRYGTKALVYASATSGQLAYSAAAWDAFGKLLIVGLALFFTGMAVRWAPSRRAIGRGVQAATAQVGVRAARVADSLNVGPSAVAPSSGPLATVRRAAGE
;
A
#
# COMPACT_ATOMS: atom_id res chain seq x y z
N MET A 1 47.20 27.49 43.54
CA MET A 1 45.79 27.24 43.17
C MET A 1 45.78 26.52 41.83
N SER A 2 45.77 25.19 41.86
CA SER A 2 45.74 24.35 40.65
C SER A 2 44.28 23.98 40.37
N ALA A 3 43.74 24.50 39.27
CA ALA A 3 42.38 24.17 38.83
C ALA A 3 42.37 22.72 38.31
N SER A 4 41.69 21.85 39.05
CA SER A 4 41.38 20.48 38.66
C SER A 4 40.37 20.50 37.51
N LEU A 5 40.81 20.14 36.31
CA LEU A 5 39.94 19.88 35.16
C LEU A 5 39.15 18.59 35.42
N ALA A 6 37.85 18.74 35.68
CA ALA A 6 36.94 17.61 35.80
C ALA A 6 36.84 16.85 34.46
N PRO A 7 36.88 15.50 34.45
CA PRO A 7 36.67 14.71 33.25
C PRO A 7 35.23 14.89 32.73
N ALA A 8 35.10 15.29 31.46
CA ALA A 8 33.83 15.52 30.80
C ALA A 8 33.01 14.21 30.64
N PRO A 9 31.68 14.28 30.63
CA PRO A 9 30.79 13.10 30.66
C PRO A 9 30.75 12.38 29.30
N HIS A 10 31.59 11.36 29.13
CA HIS A 10 31.62 10.51 27.93
C HIS A 10 30.35 9.65 27.68
N GLY A 11 29.43 9.57 28.64
CA GLY A 11 28.29 8.63 28.57
C GLY A 11 27.16 9.03 27.61
N ALA A 12 26.83 10.32 27.50
CA ALA A 12 25.63 10.74 26.77
C ALA A 12 25.83 10.75 25.25
N ALA A 13 26.95 11.26 24.75
CA ALA A 13 27.30 11.24 23.32
C ALA A 13 27.47 9.80 22.81
N GLY A 14 28.12 8.94 23.61
CA GLY A 14 28.27 7.52 23.29
C GLY A 14 26.93 6.79 23.12
N SER A 15 25.88 7.20 23.84
CA SER A 15 24.55 6.60 23.71
C SER A 15 23.89 6.85 22.34
N GLY A 16 24.08 8.04 21.76
CA GLY A 16 23.54 8.43 20.46
C GLY A 16 24.28 7.76 19.30
N VAL A 17 25.61 7.81 19.34
CA VAL A 17 26.50 7.13 18.37
C VAL A 17 26.22 5.63 18.36
N GLY A 18 26.18 5.00 19.54
CA GLY A 18 25.91 3.57 19.65
C GLY A 18 24.54 3.15 19.12
N ALA A 19 23.51 3.99 19.23
CA ALA A 19 22.19 3.71 18.66
C ALA A 19 22.21 3.70 17.13
N VAL A 20 22.90 4.66 16.51
CA VAL A 20 23.05 4.74 15.04
C VAL A 20 23.88 3.58 14.51
N LEU A 21 24.97 3.22 15.17
CA LEU A 21 25.78 2.07 14.76
C LEU A 21 25.02 0.74 14.89
N ARG A 22 24.21 0.56 15.94
CA ARG A 22 23.32 -0.62 16.07
C ARG A 22 22.26 -0.65 14.98
N TRP A 23 21.65 0.49 14.66
CA TRP A 23 20.73 0.62 13.54
C TRP A 23 21.42 0.25 12.21
N CYS A 24 22.62 0.79 11.97
CA CYS A 24 23.43 0.49 10.79
C CYS A 24 23.72 -1.01 10.66
N ALA A 25 24.26 -1.63 11.71
CA ALA A 25 24.53 -3.06 11.74
C ALA A 25 23.26 -3.91 11.51
N TRP A 26 22.11 -3.44 11.97
CA TRP A 26 20.84 -4.11 11.72
C TRP A 26 20.40 -3.97 10.27
N TYR A 27 20.39 -2.74 9.71
CA TYR A 27 19.87 -2.52 8.36
C TYR A 27 20.84 -2.96 7.26
N THR A 28 22.13 -3.16 7.54
CA THR A 28 23.08 -3.75 6.57
C THR A 28 23.12 -5.28 6.63
N ARG A 29 22.48 -5.91 7.62
CA ARG A 29 22.48 -7.37 7.78
C ARG A 29 21.94 -8.10 6.54
N GLY A 30 22.70 -9.07 6.03
CA GLY A 30 22.32 -9.90 4.87
C GLY A 30 22.67 -9.27 3.51
N LEU A 31 23.37 -8.13 3.51
CA LEU A 31 24.06 -7.61 2.33
C LEU A 31 25.43 -8.30 2.17
N PRO A 32 26.06 -8.24 0.98
CA PRO A 32 27.45 -8.64 0.82
C PRO A 32 28.35 -7.90 1.82
N GLU A 33 29.26 -8.63 2.47
CA GLU A 33 30.07 -8.09 3.57
C GLU A 33 30.83 -6.82 3.18
N GLN A 34 31.34 -6.77 1.95
CA GLN A 34 32.01 -5.58 1.42
C GLN A 34 31.11 -4.34 1.43
N VAL A 35 29.89 -4.44 0.89
CA VAL A 35 28.92 -3.33 0.84
C VAL A 35 28.47 -2.93 2.25
N ALA A 36 28.30 -3.91 3.14
CA ALA A 36 27.94 -3.66 4.52
C ALA A 36 29.08 -3.01 5.33
N ALA A 37 30.33 -3.39 5.08
CA ALA A 37 31.51 -2.80 5.68
C ALA A 37 31.70 -1.35 5.22
N GLU A 38 31.71 -1.12 3.89
CA GLU A 38 31.82 0.23 3.31
C GLU A 38 30.77 1.18 3.89
N ARG A 39 29.51 0.75 3.99
CA ARG A 39 28.45 1.58 4.57
C ARG A 39 28.61 1.82 6.07
N ARG A 40 29.12 0.85 6.83
CA ARG A 40 29.38 1.01 8.27
C ARG A 40 30.54 1.98 8.51
N ASP A 41 31.57 1.91 7.68
CA ASP A 41 32.75 2.77 7.77
C ASP A 41 32.41 4.22 7.40
N GLU A 42 31.60 4.43 6.36
CA GLU A 42 31.05 5.75 5.99
C GLU A 42 30.30 6.37 7.19
N ILE A 43 29.35 5.64 7.77
CA ILE A 43 28.57 6.14 8.92
C ILE A 43 29.46 6.37 10.15
N ALA A 44 30.48 5.54 10.37
CA ALA A 44 31.42 5.72 11.47
C ALA A 44 32.29 6.98 11.28
N SER A 45 32.74 7.24 10.05
CA SER A 45 33.47 8.47 9.67
C SER A 45 32.59 9.72 9.89
N ASP A 46 31.35 9.72 9.37
CA ASP A 46 30.40 10.81 9.56
C ASP A 46 30.11 11.11 11.03
N LEU A 47 30.01 10.08 11.88
CA LEU A 47 29.80 10.24 13.31
C LEU A 47 31.05 10.79 14.01
N HIS A 48 32.25 10.40 13.56
CA HIS A 48 33.51 10.94 14.06
C HIS A 48 33.67 12.42 13.70
N GLU A 49 33.46 12.78 12.43
CA GLU A 49 33.52 14.16 11.95
C GLU A 49 32.53 15.07 12.70
N HIS A 50 31.29 14.61 12.89
CA HIS A 50 30.31 15.35 13.69
C HIS A 50 30.72 15.50 15.17
N ALA A 51 31.39 14.51 15.75
CA ALA A 51 31.87 14.60 17.12
C ALA A 51 33.03 15.58 17.27
N VAL A 52 33.97 15.59 16.32
CA VAL A 52 35.09 16.54 16.27
C VAL A 52 34.57 17.97 16.09
N TRP A 53 33.70 18.19 15.10
CA TRP A 53 33.08 19.50 14.87
C TRP A 53 32.31 20.00 16.11
N ALA A 54 31.55 19.12 16.77
CA ALA A 54 30.81 19.50 17.98
C ALA A 54 31.73 19.88 19.15
N ALA A 55 32.89 19.22 19.27
CA ALA A 55 33.89 19.55 20.28
C ALA A 55 34.52 20.92 20.01
N GLU A 56 34.86 21.23 18.75
CA GLU A 56 35.40 22.53 18.33
C GLU A 56 34.41 23.68 18.61
N GLN A 57 33.11 23.42 18.45
CA GLN A 57 32.04 24.40 18.70
C GLN A 57 31.58 24.47 20.17
N GLY A 58 32.19 23.68 21.06
CA GLY A 58 31.79 23.64 22.48
C GLY A 58 30.37 23.11 22.72
N ILE A 59 29.82 22.33 21.78
CA ILE A 59 28.47 21.75 21.90
C ILE A 59 28.47 20.67 22.97
N SER A 60 27.48 20.73 23.88
CA SER A 60 27.37 19.73 24.95
C SER A 60 27.08 18.32 24.41
N ALA A 61 27.64 17.31 25.07
CA ALA A 61 27.48 15.90 24.68
C ALA A 61 26.00 15.46 24.59
N SER A 62 25.12 16.03 25.42
CA SER A 62 23.68 15.73 25.41
C SER A 62 22.96 16.37 24.22
N ALA A 63 23.35 17.58 23.82
CA ALA A 63 22.84 18.24 22.62
C ALA A 63 23.29 17.50 21.36
N LEU A 64 24.57 17.10 21.29
CA LEU A 64 25.11 16.27 20.21
C LEU A 64 24.34 14.95 20.07
N ALA A 65 24.15 14.21 21.18
CA ALA A 65 23.42 12.95 21.17
C ALA A 65 21.97 13.08 20.72
N ARG A 66 21.32 14.22 21.00
CA ARG A 66 19.96 14.51 20.54
C ARG A 66 19.93 14.83 19.05
N GLY A 67 20.87 15.65 18.57
CA GLY A 67 21.00 15.98 17.15
C GLY A 67 21.23 14.75 16.28
N ILE A 68 22.14 13.86 16.69
CA ILE A 68 22.41 12.58 16.02
C ILE A 68 21.13 11.73 15.93
N ARG A 69 20.37 11.60 17.02
CA ARG A 69 19.14 10.80 17.06
C ARG A 69 18.06 11.36 16.13
N LEU A 70 17.84 12.67 16.14
CA LEU A 70 16.83 13.30 15.28
C LEU A 70 17.17 13.14 13.80
N ARG A 71 18.44 13.31 13.42
CA ARG A 71 18.90 13.08 12.04
C ARG A 71 18.73 11.62 11.64
N ALA A 72 19.09 10.68 12.52
CA ALA A 72 18.93 9.25 12.25
C ALA A 72 17.45 8.88 12.02
N LEU A 73 16.52 9.40 12.84
CA LEU A 73 15.09 9.17 12.65
C LEU A 73 14.56 9.69 11.31
N GLY A 74 15.06 10.85 10.86
CA GLY A 74 14.74 11.37 9.53
C GLY A 74 15.29 10.50 8.38
N GLY A 75 16.45 9.85 8.60
CA GLY A 75 17.15 9.03 7.61
C GLY A 75 16.63 7.58 7.46
N VAL A 76 15.84 7.06 8.41
CA VAL A 76 15.39 5.65 8.43
C VAL A 76 14.78 5.20 7.09
N THR A 77 13.95 6.03 6.48
CA THR A 77 13.28 5.66 5.21
C THR A 77 14.26 5.57 4.04
N ALA A 78 15.25 6.45 4.00
CA ALA A 78 16.31 6.43 2.99
C ALA A 78 17.22 5.21 3.18
N ASP A 79 17.58 4.87 4.43
CA ASP A 79 18.37 3.67 4.76
C ASP A 79 17.65 2.38 4.32
N LEU A 80 16.34 2.29 4.56
CA LEU A 80 15.53 1.15 4.13
C LEU A 80 15.39 1.08 2.61
N LEU A 81 15.26 2.22 1.93
CA LEU A 81 15.20 2.28 0.47
C LEU A 81 16.55 1.86 -0.16
N TRP A 82 17.66 2.31 0.42
CA TRP A 82 19.01 1.88 0.05
C TRP A 82 19.21 0.38 0.28
N ARG A 83 18.82 -0.14 1.45
CA ARG A 83 18.87 -1.58 1.71
C ARG A 83 18.07 -2.35 0.66
N HIS A 84 16.88 -1.87 0.33
CA HIS A 84 16.03 -2.49 -0.67
C HIS A 84 16.66 -2.49 -2.07
N SER A 85 17.34 -1.41 -2.47
CA SER A 85 18.05 -1.36 -3.76
C SER A 85 19.23 -2.33 -3.76
N GLN A 86 20.03 -2.39 -2.69
CA GLN A 86 21.18 -3.29 -2.61
C GLN A 86 20.78 -4.77 -2.60
N LEU A 87 19.75 -5.13 -1.84
CA LEU A 87 19.20 -6.49 -1.86
C LEU A 87 18.71 -6.90 -3.25
N ARG A 88 18.22 -5.96 -4.06
CA ARG A 88 17.79 -6.23 -5.44
C ARG A 88 18.94 -6.31 -6.42
N GLN A 89 20.03 -5.59 -6.21
CA GLN A 89 21.22 -5.66 -7.06
C GLN A 89 21.99 -6.97 -6.84
N HIS A 90 21.99 -7.47 -5.61
CA HIS A 90 22.66 -8.70 -5.22
C HIS A 90 21.72 -9.91 -5.09
N GLU A 91 20.48 -9.81 -5.60
CA GLU A 91 19.51 -10.92 -5.59
C GLU A 91 19.98 -12.01 -6.57
N SER A 92 20.13 -13.25 -6.09
CA SER A 92 20.51 -14.36 -6.97
C SER A 92 19.41 -14.64 -8.01
N ALA A 93 19.78 -15.18 -9.17
CA ALA A 93 18.82 -15.56 -10.21
C ALA A 93 17.77 -16.55 -9.68
N GLU A 94 18.17 -17.43 -8.75
CA GLU A 94 17.29 -18.37 -8.06
C GLU A 94 16.31 -17.67 -7.11
N ALA A 95 16.76 -16.68 -6.32
CA ALA A 95 15.88 -15.88 -5.47
C ALA A 95 14.88 -15.06 -6.31
N ILE A 96 15.32 -14.52 -7.45
CA ILE A 96 14.45 -13.86 -8.42
C ILE A 96 13.40 -14.84 -8.97
N ALA A 97 13.80 -16.08 -9.29
CA ALA A 97 12.91 -17.13 -9.78
C ALA A 97 11.90 -17.56 -8.71
N LEU A 98 12.33 -17.83 -7.47
CA LEU A 98 11.46 -18.13 -6.33
C LEU A 98 10.49 -16.98 -6.05
N ARG A 99 10.95 -15.73 -6.10
CA ARG A 99 10.09 -14.55 -5.94
C ARG A 99 9.11 -14.40 -7.08
N ARG A 100 9.49 -14.76 -8.31
CA ARG A 100 8.59 -14.80 -9.47
C ARG A 100 7.56 -15.92 -9.35
N ASN A 101 7.92 -17.05 -8.73
CA ASN A 101 7.01 -18.19 -8.51
C ASN A 101 6.04 -17.93 -7.33
N SER A 102 6.54 -17.45 -6.20
CA SER A 102 5.75 -17.04 -5.03
C SER A 102 4.83 -15.84 -5.29
N ARG A 103 5.10 -15.03 -6.33
CA ARG A 103 4.18 -14.00 -6.84
C ARG A 103 2.84 -14.56 -7.34
N GLY A 104 2.72 -15.88 -7.54
CA GLY A 104 1.47 -16.58 -7.89
C GLY A 104 0.54 -16.82 -6.69
N GLY A 105 1.07 -16.96 -5.47
CA GLY A 105 0.26 -17.32 -4.29
C GLY A 105 -0.69 -16.22 -3.82
N LEU A 106 -0.26 -14.96 -3.84
CA LEU A 106 -1.09 -13.83 -3.38
C LEU A 106 -2.34 -13.59 -4.25
N PRO A 107 -2.26 -13.62 -5.59
CA PRO A 107 -3.45 -13.61 -6.43
C PRO A 107 -4.40 -14.76 -6.13
N VAL A 108 -3.88 -15.99 -5.98
CA VAL A 108 -4.70 -17.16 -5.63
C VAL A 108 -5.41 -16.92 -4.30
N LEU A 109 -4.68 -16.50 -3.26
CA LEU A 109 -5.25 -16.16 -1.96
C LEU A 109 -6.34 -15.09 -2.07
N ALA A 110 -6.11 -14.03 -2.87
CA ALA A 110 -7.10 -12.99 -3.07
C ALA A 110 -8.38 -13.50 -3.75
N TYR A 111 -8.27 -14.38 -4.76
CA TYR A 111 -9.43 -15.02 -5.37
C TYR A 111 -10.13 -15.98 -4.40
N THR A 112 -9.37 -16.77 -3.63
CA THR A 112 -9.91 -17.69 -2.62
C THR A 112 -10.70 -16.94 -1.56
N LEU A 113 -10.15 -15.86 -1.00
CA LEU A 113 -10.85 -15.02 -0.02
C LEU A 113 -12.08 -14.35 -0.64
N SER A 114 -11.99 -13.88 -1.88
CA SER A 114 -13.12 -13.28 -2.60
C SER A 114 -14.26 -14.29 -2.82
N LEU A 115 -13.91 -15.53 -3.18
CA LEU A 115 -14.86 -16.63 -3.35
C LEU A 115 -15.49 -17.02 -2.01
N LEU A 116 -14.70 -17.06 -0.92
CA LEU A 116 -15.21 -17.32 0.42
C LEU A 116 -16.24 -16.26 0.85
N VAL A 117 -15.97 -14.98 0.60
CA VAL A 117 -16.89 -13.87 0.88
C VAL A 117 -18.18 -14.01 0.05
N LEU A 118 -18.07 -14.39 -1.22
CA LEU A 118 -19.23 -14.63 -2.09
C LEU A 118 -20.10 -15.78 -1.55
N VAL A 119 -19.49 -16.93 -1.23
CA VAL A 119 -20.19 -18.10 -0.69
C VAL A 119 -20.82 -17.79 0.66
N ALA A 120 -20.09 -17.14 1.57
CA ALA A 120 -20.62 -16.73 2.86
C ALA A 120 -21.82 -15.78 2.71
N SER A 121 -21.75 -14.82 1.78
CA SER A 121 -22.88 -13.93 1.47
C SER A 121 -24.09 -14.72 0.97
N GLY A 122 -23.89 -15.73 0.12
CA GLY A 122 -24.96 -16.61 -0.36
C GLY A 122 -25.62 -17.41 0.76
N ILE A 123 -24.83 -17.96 1.68
CA ILE A 123 -25.34 -18.69 2.85
C ILE A 123 -26.18 -17.76 3.73
N VAL A 124 -25.73 -16.52 3.97
CA VAL A 124 -26.50 -15.53 4.74
C VAL A 124 -27.83 -15.22 4.07
N VAL A 125 -27.85 -14.97 2.75
CA VAL A 125 -29.09 -14.72 2.00
C VAL A 125 -30.05 -15.90 2.13
N ILE A 126 -29.59 -17.13 1.87
CA ILE A 126 -30.43 -18.34 2.00
C ILE A 126 -31.01 -18.43 3.41
N ARG A 127 -30.19 -18.25 4.44
CA ARG A 127 -30.64 -18.32 5.85
C ARG A 127 -31.68 -17.26 6.18
N VAL A 128 -31.45 -16.01 5.77
CA VAL A 128 -32.39 -14.91 6.03
C VAL A 128 -33.71 -15.14 5.31
N LEU A 129 -33.70 -15.58 4.05
CA LEU A 129 -34.90 -15.89 3.30
C LEU A 129 -35.66 -17.09 3.88
N SER A 130 -34.96 -18.12 4.35
CA SER A 130 -35.59 -19.27 5.02
C SER A 130 -36.18 -18.94 6.39
N SER A 131 -35.77 -17.83 7.02
CA SER A 131 -36.29 -17.39 8.34
C SER A 131 -37.54 -16.51 8.28
N VAL A 132 -38.01 -16.13 7.08
CA VAL A 132 -39.17 -15.23 6.95
C VAL A 132 -40.45 -15.99 7.30
N GLY A 133 -40.95 -15.78 8.53
CA GLY A 133 -42.26 -16.24 8.97
C GLY A 133 -43.36 -15.21 8.69
N PRO A 134 -44.65 -15.57 8.84
CA PRO A 134 -45.80 -14.70 8.51
C PRO A 134 -45.97 -13.42 9.35
N GLY A 135 -45.13 -13.16 10.36
CA GLY A 135 -45.43 -12.17 11.41
C GLY A 135 -44.72 -10.81 11.34
N ASP A 136 -43.58 -10.67 10.65
CA ASP A 136 -42.70 -9.48 10.81
C ASP A 136 -42.06 -8.97 9.50
N ALA A 137 -42.89 -8.68 8.49
CA ALA A 137 -42.44 -8.43 7.12
C ALA A 137 -41.44 -7.26 6.95
N ALA A 138 -41.59 -6.15 7.68
CA ALA A 138 -40.79 -4.93 7.46
C ALA A 138 -39.33 -5.07 7.91
N PHE A 139 -39.11 -5.68 9.07
CA PHE A 139 -37.76 -5.88 9.61
C PHE A 139 -36.97 -6.93 8.81
N HIS A 140 -37.65 -8.01 8.40
CA HIS A 140 -37.07 -9.04 7.54
C HIS A 140 -36.70 -8.50 6.15
N ALA A 141 -37.47 -7.55 5.60
CA ALA A 141 -37.18 -6.93 4.30
C ALA A 141 -35.86 -6.17 4.30
N GLN A 142 -35.56 -5.39 5.36
CA GLN A 142 -34.30 -4.66 5.45
C GLN A 142 -33.09 -5.59 5.62
N GLY A 143 -33.23 -6.64 6.45
CA GLY A 143 -32.21 -7.67 6.62
C GLY A 143 -31.91 -8.40 5.30
N ALA A 144 -32.94 -8.85 4.60
CA ALA A 144 -32.84 -9.51 3.31
C ALA A 144 -32.20 -8.59 2.25
N ALA A 145 -32.64 -7.34 2.14
CA ALA A 145 -32.10 -6.38 1.18
C ALA A 145 -30.58 -6.16 1.38
N SER A 146 -30.13 -6.03 2.64
CA SER A 146 -28.71 -5.85 2.93
C SER A 146 -27.86 -7.10 2.65
N ALA A 147 -28.40 -8.30 2.91
CA ALA A 147 -27.74 -9.56 2.57
C ALA A 147 -27.63 -9.75 1.05
N VAL A 148 -28.69 -9.44 0.30
CA VAL A 148 -28.71 -9.47 -1.17
C VAL A 148 -27.72 -8.45 -1.74
N LEU A 149 -27.64 -7.25 -1.15
CA LEU A 149 -26.66 -6.24 -1.55
C LEU A 149 -25.22 -6.73 -1.36
N ALA A 150 -24.91 -7.39 -0.24
CA ALA A 150 -23.59 -7.97 0.01
C ALA A 150 -23.23 -9.07 -1.02
N LEU A 151 -24.20 -9.93 -1.36
CA LEU A 151 -24.05 -10.95 -2.38
C LEU A 151 -23.82 -10.34 -3.78
N ALA A 152 -24.61 -9.36 -4.17
CA ALA A 152 -24.46 -8.66 -5.45
C ALA A 152 -23.12 -7.92 -5.53
N ALA A 153 -22.71 -7.25 -4.44
CA ALA A 153 -21.43 -6.55 -4.37
C ALA A 153 -20.25 -7.52 -4.48
N SER A 154 -20.27 -8.66 -3.78
CA SER A 154 -19.20 -9.67 -3.87
C SER A 154 -19.12 -10.31 -5.25
N ALA A 155 -20.25 -10.63 -5.88
CA ALA A 155 -20.29 -11.15 -7.25
C ALA A 155 -19.71 -10.13 -8.25
N CYS A 156 -20.09 -8.85 -8.13
CA CYS A 156 -19.58 -7.78 -8.98
C CYS A 156 -18.06 -7.56 -8.79
N ALA A 157 -17.58 -7.52 -7.54
CA ALA A 157 -16.15 -7.46 -7.25
C ALA A 157 -15.38 -8.63 -7.88
N LEU A 158 -15.86 -9.86 -7.71
CA LEU A 158 -15.20 -11.05 -8.26
C LEU A 158 -15.19 -11.04 -9.79
N ALA A 159 -16.29 -10.64 -10.43
CA ALA A 159 -16.37 -10.48 -11.88
C ALA A 159 -15.39 -9.41 -12.40
N MET A 160 -15.27 -8.27 -11.69
CA MET A 160 -14.28 -7.24 -12.00
C MET A 160 -12.84 -7.73 -11.78
N MET A 161 -12.61 -8.58 -10.77
CA MET A 161 -11.30 -9.20 -10.52
C MET A 161 -10.90 -10.21 -11.61
N ALA A 162 -11.86 -10.92 -12.21
CA ALA A 162 -11.56 -11.84 -13.31
C ALA A 162 -10.91 -11.11 -14.51
N ARG A 163 -11.33 -9.88 -14.79
CA ARG A 163 -10.84 -9.05 -15.92
C ARG A 163 -9.54 -8.33 -15.57
N ARG A 164 -8.46 -8.62 -16.32
CA ARG A 164 -7.10 -8.10 -16.07
C ARG A 164 -7.02 -6.57 -15.93
N GLN A 165 -7.83 -5.82 -16.67
CA GLN A 165 -7.82 -4.35 -16.66
C GLN A 165 -8.53 -3.73 -15.45
N THR A 166 -9.54 -4.40 -14.90
CA THR A 166 -10.37 -3.90 -13.78
C THR A 166 -10.06 -4.58 -12.45
N ARG A 167 -9.02 -5.42 -12.40
CA ARG A 167 -8.61 -6.17 -11.19
C ARG A 167 -8.46 -5.30 -9.95
N TRP A 168 -7.85 -4.14 -10.10
CA TRP A 168 -7.64 -3.20 -8.99
C TRP A 168 -8.96 -2.63 -8.48
N VAL A 169 -9.90 -2.30 -9.39
CA VAL A 169 -11.24 -1.83 -9.03
C VAL A 169 -12.01 -2.93 -8.30
N GLY A 170 -11.95 -4.16 -8.81
CA GLY A 170 -12.59 -5.32 -8.18
C GLY A 170 -12.09 -5.57 -6.76
N ALA A 171 -10.77 -5.44 -6.52
CA ALA A 171 -10.20 -5.55 -5.19
C ALA A 171 -10.70 -4.44 -4.23
N LEU A 172 -10.78 -3.19 -4.69
CA LEU A 172 -11.36 -2.10 -3.88
C LEU A 172 -12.85 -2.32 -3.60
N TRP A 173 -13.60 -2.79 -4.60
CA TRP A 173 -15.03 -3.11 -4.44
C TRP A 173 -15.26 -4.26 -3.46
N MET A 174 -14.32 -5.20 -3.35
CA MET A 174 -14.38 -6.28 -2.37
C MET A 174 -14.33 -5.76 -0.93
N ILE A 175 -13.71 -4.60 -0.67
CA ILE A 175 -13.74 -3.96 0.66
C ILE A 175 -15.18 -3.60 1.05
N VAL A 176 -15.95 -3.06 0.10
CA VAL A 176 -17.37 -2.73 0.30
C VAL A 176 -18.17 -4.00 0.56
N ALA A 177 -17.94 -5.06 -0.23
CA ALA A 177 -18.62 -6.34 -0.06
C ALA A 177 -18.33 -6.97 1.32
N VAL A 178 -17.06 -6.98 1.76
CA VAL A 178 -16.64 -7.46 3.09
C VAL A 178 -17.30 -6.64 4.19
N TYR A 179 -17.28 -5.31 4.09
CA TYR A 179 -17.94 -4.44 5.07
C TYR A 179 -19.43 -4.74 5.16
N CYS A 180 -20.12 -4.85 4.03
CA CYS A 180 -21.55 -5.16 3.99
C CYS A 180 -21.85 -6.53 4.61
N LEU A 181 -21.08 -7.56 4.26
CA LEU A 181 -21.24 -8.91 4.79
C LEU A 181 -21.03 -8.93 6.32
N VAL A 182 -19.92 -8.38 6.82
CA VAL A 182 -19.61 -8.44 8.25
C VAL A 182 -20.56 -7.56 9.06
N ARG A 183 -20.88 -6.34 8.60
CA ARG A 183 -21.72 -5.41 9.36
C ARG A 183 -23.20 -5.76 9.30
N TYR A 184 -23.73 -6.01 8.10
CA TYR A 184 -25.16 -6.24 7.90
C TYR A 184 -25.50 -7.73 7.91
N GLY A 185 -24.66 -8.58 7.33
CA GLY A 185 -24.87 -10.03 7.34
C GLY A 185 -24.87 -10.61 8.75
N THR A 186 -23.95 -10.18 9.62
CA THR A 186 -23.95 -10.61 11.04
C THR A 186 -25.21 -10.18 11.77
N LYS A 187 -25.68 -8.94 11.55
CA LYS A 187 -26.94 -8.47 12.14
C LYS A 187 -28.12 -9.31 11.65
N ALA A 188 -28.23 -9.53 10.34
CA ALA A 188 -29.30 -10.34 9.76
C ALA A 188 -29.27 -11.78 10.30
N LEU A 189 -28.09 -12.38 10.48
CA LEU A 189 -27.92 -13.71 11.07
C LEU A 189 -28.36 -13.77 12.54
N VAL A 190 -28.08 -12.76 13.35
CA VAL A 190 -28.50 -12.73 14.76
C VAL A 190 -30.01 -12.83 14.89
N TYR A 191 -30.77 -12.22 13.96
CA TYR A 191 -32.22 -12.31 13.95
C TYR A 191 -32.75 -13.58 13.27
N ALA A 192 -32.03 -14.11 12.27
CA ALA A 192 -32.45 -15.30 11.53
C ALA A 192 -32.07 -16.63 12.22
N SER A 193 -31.12 -16.62 13.17
CA SER A 193 -30.56 -17.83 13.78
C SER A 193 -30.35 -17.69 15.29
N ALA A 194 -31.04 -18.53 16.06
CA ALA A 194 -30.86 -18.63 17.51
C ALA A 194 -29.41 -18.92 17.90
N THR A 195 -28.71 -19.79 17.15
CA THR A 195 -27.29 -20.11 17.39
C THR A 195 -26.40 -18.89 17.17
N SER A 196 -26.62 -18.11 16.10
CA SER A 196 -25.87 -16.88 15.85
C SER A 196 -26.16 -15.81 16.90
N GLY A 197 -27.41 -15.70 17.35
CA GLY A 197 -27.78 -14.84 18.47
C GLY A 197 -27.03 -15.21 19.75
N GLN A 198 -27.07 -16.49 20.14
CA GLN A 198 -26.38 -16.96 21.33
C GLN A 198 -24.86 -16.72 21.27
N LEU A 199 -24.23 -16.95 20.12
CA LEU A 199 -22.81 -16.66 19.91
C LEU A 199 -22.49 -15.16 20.04
N ALA A 200 -23.32 -14.30 19.45
CA ALA A 200 -23.12 -12.85 19.50
C ALA A 200 -23.25 -12.28 20.93
N TYR A 201 -24.10 -12.89 21.77
CA TYR A 201 -24.26 -12.48 23.17
C TYR A 201 -23.23 -13.11 24.11
N SER A 202 -22.77 -14.33 23.84
CA SER A 202 -21.83 -15.03 24.73
C SER A 202 -20.38 -14.61 24.52
N ALA A 203 -20.01 -14.21 23.31
CA ALA A 203 -18.65 -13.81 22.99
C ALA A 203 -18.50 -12.28 23.01
N ALA A 204 -18.11 -11.71 24.15
CA ALA A 204 -17.83 -10.27 24.29
C ALA A 204 -16.80 -9.75 23.26
N ALA A 205 -15.93 -10.62 22.76
CA ALA A 205 -14.92 -10.30 21.74
C ALA A 205 -15.45 -10.33 20.28
N TRP A 206 -16.70 -10.74 20.03
CA TRP A 206 -17.22 -10.94 18.67
C TRP A 206 -17.26 -9.66 17.84
N ASP A 207 -17.68 -8.54 18.43
CA ASP A 207 -17.68 -7.24 17.76
C ASP A 207 -16.25 -6.75 17.44
N ALA A 208 -15.31 -6.95 18.37
CA ALA A 208 -13.90 -6.64 18.15
C ALA A 208 -13.30 -7.51 17.03
N PHE A 209 -13.60 -8.81 17.01
CA PHE A 209 -13.18 -9.73 15.95
C PHE A 209 -13.71 -9.30 14.59
N GLY A 210 -15.00 -8.95 14.48
CA GLY A 210 -15.59 -8.45 13.24
C GLY A 210 -14.90 -7.18 12.72
N LYS A 211 -14.58 -6.24 13.61
CA LYS A 211 -13.83 -5.01 13.26
C LYS A 211 -12.41 -5.32 12.79
N LEU A 212 -11.68 -6.19 13.50
CA LEU A 212 -10.33 -6.62 13.10
C LEU A 212 -10.33 -7.34 11.75
N LEU A 213 -11.35 -8.18 11.50
CA LEU A 213 -11.51 -8.86 10.23
C LEU A 213 -11.75 -7.88 9.08
N ILE A 214 -12.62 -6.87 9.26
CA ILE A 214 -12.85 -5.80 8.28
C ILE A 214 -11.54 -5.06 7.99
N VAL A 215 -10.82 -4.61 9.02
CA VAL A 215 -9.57 -3.86 8.85
C VAL A 215 -8.51 -4.70 8.16
N GLY A 216 -8.30 -5.94 8.60
CA GLY A 216 -7.31 -6.85 8.02
C GLY A 216 -7.59 -7.16 6.55
N LEU A 217 -8.83 -7.48 6.20
CA LEU A 217 -9.22 -7.74 4.81
C LEU A 217 -9.17 -6.46 3.96
N ALA A 218 -9.56 -5.30 4.50
CA ALA A 218 -9.48 -4.02 3.79
C ALA A 218 -8.03 -3.66 3.45
N LEU A 219 -7.09 -3.82 4.39
CA LEU A 219 -5.67 -3.61 4.16
C LEU A 219 -5.13 -4.60 3.13
N PHE A 220 -5.51 -5.88 3.24
CA PHE A 220 -5.11 -6.90 2.27
C PHE A 220 -5.58 -6.57 0.85
N PHE A 221 -6.87 -6.27 0.66
CA PHE A 221 -7.42 -5.94 -0.66
C PHE A 221 -6.90 -4.61 -1.20
N THR A 222 -6.61 -3.63 -0.33
CA THR A 222 -5.92 -2.39 -0.74
C THR A 222 -4.52 -2.69 -1.25
N GLY A 223 -3.75 -3.54 -0.56
CA GLY A 223 -2.44 -3.98 -1.03
C GLY A 223 -2.51 -4.69 -2.38
N MET A 224 -3.53 -5.54 -2.58
CA MET A 224 -3.80 -6.19 -3.86
C MET A 224 -4.22 -5.20 -4.96
N ALA A 225 -5.01 -4.18 -4.62
CA ALA A 225 -5.39 -3.11 -5.55
C ALA A 225 -4.17 -2.31 -6.02
N VAL A 226 -3.29 -1.91 -5.11
CA VAL A 226 -2.03 -1.21 -5.44
C VAL A 226 -1.14 -2.10 -6.31
N ARG A 227 -1.05 -3.39 -6.00
CA ARG A 227 -0.26 -4.37 -6.78
C ARG A 227 -0.80 -4.55 -8.20
N TRP A 228 -2.12 -4.53 -8.38
CA TRP A 228 -2.77 -4.68 -9.68
C TRP A 228 -3.04 -3.36 -10.39
N ALA A 229 -2.71 -2.22 -9.77
CA ALA A 229 -2.89 -0.92 -10.36
C ALA A 229 -2.12 -0.85 -11.69
N PRO A 230 -2.74 -0.35 -12.77
CA PRO A 230 -2.05 -0.17 -14.04
C PRO A 230 -0.83 0.74 -13.83
N SER A 231 0.34 0.30 -14.29
CA SER A 231 1.54 1.13 -14.21
C SER A 231 1.29 2.44 -14.97
N ARG A 232 1.72 3.59 -14.41
CA ARG A 232 1.55 4.91 -15.06
C ARG A 232 2.05 4.92 -16.51
N ARG A 233 3.03 4.08 -16.83
CA ARG A 233 3.57 3.85 -18.18
C ARG A 233 2.60 3.15 -19.15
N ALA A 234 1.71 2.30 -18.66
CA ALA A 234 0.67 1.66 -19.47
C ALA A 234 -0.44 2.67 -19.83
N ILE A 235 -0.81 3.54 -18.88
CA ILE A 235 -1.79 4.62 -19.11
C ILE A 235 -1.25 5.61 -20.14
N GLY A 236 0.01 6.06 -19.99
CA GLY A 236 0.64 6.97 -20.94
C GLY A 236 0.69 6.43 -22.37
N ARG A 237 0.98 5.13 -22.55
CA ARG A 237 0.95 4.47 -23.86
C ARG A 237 -0.47 4.37 -24.43
N GLY A 238 -1.47 4.11 -23.60
CA GLY A 238 -2.88 4.11 -24.02
C GLY A 238 -3.34 5.48 -24.49
N VAL A 239 -2.98 6.54 -23.76
CA VAL A 239 -3.27 7.93 -24.14
C VAL A 239 -2.55 8.28 -25.44
N GLN A 240 -1.27 7.96 -25.57
CA GLN A 240 -0.50 8.20 -26.81
C GLN A 240 -1.10 7.47 -28.01
N ALA A 241 -1.50 6.21 -27.86
CA ALA A 241 -2.14 5.44 -28.92
C ALA A 241 -3.51 6.01 -29.30
N ALA A 242 -4.31 6.44 -28.32
CA ALA A 242 -5.59 7.09 -28.56
C ALA A 242 -5.42 8.43 -29.30
N THR A 243 -4.46 9.27 -28.89
CA THR A 243 -4.14 10.52 -29.60
C THR A 243 -3.65 10.27 -31.02
N ALA A 244 -2.85 9.23 -31.25
CA ALA A 244 -2.41 8.85 -32.59
C ALA A 244 -3.59 8.42 -33.48
N GLN A 245 -4.53 7.62 -32.95
CA GLN A 245 -5.73 7.21 -33.67
C GLN A 245 -6.65 8.39 -34.02
N VAL A 246 -6.84 9.34 -33.10
CA VAL A 246 -7.60 10.57 -33.37
C VAL A 246 -6.94 11.39 -34.47
N GLY A 247 -5.60 11.52 -34.46
CA GLY A 247 -4.86 12.19 -35.52
C GLY A 247 -5.04 11.54 -36.90
N VAL A 248 -4.96 10.21 -36.98
CA VAL A 248 -5.20 9.46 -38.23
C VAL A 248 -6.63 9.61 -38.71
N ARG A 249 -7.61 9.68 -37.79
CA ARG A 249 -9.03 9.86 -38.15
C ARG A 249 -9.30 11.29 -38.64
N ALA A 250 -8.70 12.30 -38.00
CA ALA A 250 -8.78 13.69 -38.43
C ALA A 250 -8.15 13.89 -39.82
N ALA A 251 -6.99 13.28 -40.08
CA ALA A 251 -6.35 13.32 -41.39
C ALA A 251 -7.25 12.72 -42.48
N ARG A 252 -7.88 11.56 -42.23
CA ARG A 252 -8.86 10.96 -43.16
C ARG A 252 -10.08 11.84 -43.41
N VAL A 253 -10.57 12.54 -42.39
CA VAL A 253 -11.70 13.48 -42.56
C VAL A 253 -11.27 14.70 -43.38
N ALA A 254 -10.09 15.27 -43.12
CA ALA A 254 -9.57 16.40 -43.89
C ALA A 254 -9.40 16.06 -45.37
N ASP A 255 -8.87 14.86 -45.65
CA ASP A 255 -8.72 14.30 -47.00
C ASP A 255 -10.09 14.14 -47.69
N SER A 256 -11.10 13.62 -46.96
CA SER A 256 -12.48 13.50 -47.49
C SER A 256 -13.17 14.84 -47.76
N LEU A 257 -12.73 15.92 -47.11
CA LEU A 257 -13.27 17.26 -47.29
C LEU A 257 -12.48 18.10 -48.31
N ASN A 258 -11.44 17.52 -48.93
CA ASN A 258 -10.52 18.18 -49.86
C ASN A 258 -9.94 19.51 -49.31
N VAL A 259 -9.75 19.56 -47.99
CA VAL A 259 -9.15 20.72 -47.32
C VAL A 259 -7.64 20.61 -47.55
N GLY A 260 -7.08 21.53 -48.33
CA GLY A 260 -5.64 21.55 -48.62
C GLY A 260 -4.79 21.50 -47.33
N PRO A 261 -3.64 20.81 -47.33
CA PRO A 261 -2.84 20.52 -46.14
C PRO A 261 -2.37 21.77 -45.36
N SER A 262 -2.45 22.94 -45.99
CA SER A 262 -2.11 24.25 -45.41
C SER A 262 -3.03 24.70 -44.27
N ALA A 263 -4.25 24.15 -44.13
CA ALA A 263 -5.23 24.58 -43.13
C ALA A 263 -5.22 23.77 -41.82
N VAL A 264 -4.51 22.63 -41.76
CA VAL A 264 -4.56 21.68 -40.62
C VAL A 264 -3.26 21.67 -39.80
N ALA A 265 -2.27 22.51 -40.14
CA ALA A 265 -1.09 22.65 -39.31
C ALA A 265 -1.52 23.08 -37.90
N PRO A 266 -1.26 22.27 -36.86
CA PRO A 266 -1.63 22.63 -35.50
C PRO A 266 -0.88 23.91 -35.18
N SER A 267 -1.61 25.02 -35.07
CA SER A 267 -1.05 26.28 -34.59
C SER A 267 -0.32 25.95 -33.29
N SER A 268 1.00 26.15 -33.28
CA SER A 268 1.85 26.01 -32.11
C SER A 268 1.41 27.03 -31.07
N GLY A 269 0.36 26.69 -30.34
CA GLY A 269 -0.21 27.51 -29.28
C GLY A 269 0.72 27.55 -28.05
N PRO A 270 0.48 28.48 -27.11
CA PRO A 270 1.47 28.99 -26.15
C PRO A 270 1.92 28.01 -25.05
N LEU A 271 1.62 26.71 -25.14
CA LEU A 271 1.95 25.73 -24.10
C LEU A 271 3.41 25.26 -24.15
N ALA A 272 4.20 25.67 -25.14
CA ALA A 272 5.62 25.38 -25.21
C ALA A 272 6.47 26.13 -24.16
N THR A 273 5.95 27.22 -23.57
CA THR A 273 6.70 28.06 -22.61
C THR A 273 6.66 27.56 -21.16
N VAL A 274 5.71 26.70 -20.78
CA VAL A 274 5.56 26.28 -19.37
C VAL A 274 6.56 25.19 -18.95
N ARG A 275 7.20 24.50 -19.90
CA ARG A 275 8.16 23.43 -19.56
C ARG A 275 9.58 23.89 -19.23
N ARG A 276 9.86 25.20 -19.33
CA ARG A 276 11.20 25.78 -19.07
C ARG A 276 11.35 26.45 -17.69
N ALA A 277 10.27 26.53 -16.89
CA ALA A 277 10.27 27.21 -15.59
C ALA A 277 10.20 26.28 -14.36
N ALA A 278 10.34 24.96 -14.54
CA ALA A 278 10.26 23.97 -13.44
C ALA A 278 11.58 23.19 -13.25
N GLY A 279 12.71 23.80 -13.62
CA GLY A 279 14.04 23.23 -13.50
C GLY A 279 15.04 24.28 -13.03
N GLU A 280 14.76 24.90 -11.89
CA GLU A 280 15.74 25.52 -10.97
C GLU A 280 15.26 25.23 -9.54
#